data_AF-A0A2A5CPK4-F1
#
_entry.id   AF-A0A2A5CPK4-F1
#
_cell.length_a   1.000
_cell.length_b   1.000
_cell.length_c   1.000
_cell.angle_alpha   90.00
_cell.angle_beta   90.00
_cell.angle_gamma   90.00
#
_symmetry.space_group_name_H-M   'P 1'
#
loop_
_entity.id
_entity.type
_entity.pdbx_description
1 polymer ?
#
loop_
_entity_poly.entity_id
_entity_poly.type
_entity_poly.pdbx_seq_one_letter_code
_entity_poly.pdbx_strand_id
1 'polypeptide(L)'
;MSYVDQLISVFSRFLEQEEELLLLLTLHLFTHSHTQWQFELPKLHQFLLDTALPSTPVNYKEFRHWLFNSPINQRLDELGAEIAIHNNQHNVNLTTYILRYQQPK
;
A
#
# COMPACT_ATOMS: atom_id res chain seq x y z
N MET A 1 10.27 -10.12 11.57
CA MET A 1 9.99 -9.33 10.35
C MET A 1 9.24 -8.08 10.78
N SER A 2 9.67 -6.90 10.32
CA SER A 2 8.97 -5.65 10.60
C SER A 2 7.68 -5.57 9.79
N TYR A 3 6.68 -4.85 10.30
CA TYR A 3 5.45 -4.57 9.54
C TYR A 3 5.73 -3.90 8.18
N VAL A 4 6.74 -3.04 8.13
CA VAL A 4 7.19 -2.39 6.89
C VAL A 4 7.67 -3.42 5.88
N ASP A 5 8.36 -4.48 6.32
CA ASP A 5 8.82 -5.54 5.41
C ASP A 5 7.63 -6.26 4.77
N GLN A 6 6.58 -6.52 5.54
CA GLN A 6 5.35 -7.15 5.04
C GLN A 6 4.61 -6.24 4.07
N LEU A 7 4.49 -4.96 4.40
CA LEU A 7 3.86 -3.98 3.52
C LEU A 7 4.60 -3.85 2.19
N ILE A 8 5.94 -3.72 2.25
CA ILE A 8 6.80 -3.70 1.06
C ILE A 8 6.67 -5.00 0.27
N SER A 9 6.58 -6.15 0.93
CA SER A 9 6.36 -7.43 0.24
C SER A 9 5.03 -7.44 -0.51
N VAL A 10 3.93 -6.97 0.09
CA VAL A 10 2.62 -6.86 -0.60
C VAL A 10 2.72 -5.92 -1.80
N PHE A 11 3.39 -4.78 -1.66
CA PHE A 11 3.59 -3.87 -2.78
C PHE A 11 4.48 -4.47 -3.87
N SER A 12 5.54 -5.19 -3.52
CA SER A 12 6.40 -5.92 -4.46
C SER A 12 5.60 -6.95 -5.26
N ARG A 13 4.77 -7.76 -4.58
CA ARG A 13 3.88 -8.74 -5.21
C ARG A 13 2.92 -8.09 -6.22
N PHE A 14 2.44 -6.88 -5.92
CA PHE A 14 1.61 -6.11 -6.86
C PHE A 14 2.42 -5.63 -8.07
N LEU A 15 3.64 -5.12 -7.85
CA LEU A 15 4.52 -4.69 -8.93
C LEU A 15 4.83 -5.89 -9.85
N GLU A 16 5.12 -7.05 -9.29
CA GLU A 16 5.33 -8.31 -10.01
C GLU A 16 4.07 -8.85 -10.72
N GLN A 17 2.92 -8.16 -10.58
CA GLN A 17 1.63 -8.54 -11.18
C GLN A 17 1.17 -9.94 -10.75
N GLU A 18 1.40 -10.28 -9.48
CA GLU A 18 1.03 -11.59 -8.97
C GLU A 18 -0.49 -11.80 -8.97
N GLU A 19 -0.94 -12.84 -9.68
CA GLU A 19 -2.35 -13.11 -9.93
C GLU A 19 -3.19 -13.27 -8.65
N GLU A 20 -2.65 -13.96 -7.64
CA GLU A 20 -3.34 -14.15 -6.35
C GLU A 20 -3.63 -12.82 -5.66
N LEU A 21 -2.64 -11.91 -5.65
CA LEU A 21 -2.81 -10.60 -5.06
C LEU A 21 -3.80 -9.75 -5.87
N LEU A 22 -3.70 -9.74 -7.20
CA LEU A 22 -4.63 -9.01 -8.06
C LEU A 22 -6.09 -9.47 -7.88
N LEU A 23 -6.30 -10.78 -7.69
CA LEU A 23 -7.61 -11.33 -7.35
C LEU A 23 -8.10 -10.81 -6.00
N LEU A 24 -7.25 -10.82 -4.96
CA LEU A 24 -7.58 -10.25 -3.65
C LEU A 24 -7.91 -8.76 -3.73
N LEU A 25 -7.14 -7.97 -4.48
CA LEU A 25 -7.43 -6.55 -4.69
C LEU A 25 -8.82 -6.34 -5.33
N THR A 26 -9.17 -7.19 -6.29
CA THR A 26 -10.47 -7.16 -6.96
C THR A 26 -11.61 -7.54 -6.01
N LEU A 27 -11.42 -8.57 -5.18
CA LEU A 27 -12.40 -9.00 -4.17
C LEU A 27 -12.66 -7.92 -3.10
N HIS A 28 -11.61 -7.19 -2.70
CA HIS A 28 -11.72 -6.07 -1.77
C HIS A 28 -12.10 -4.74 -2.45
N LEU A 29 -12.51 -4.79 -3.72
CA LEU A 29 -12.98 -3.63 -4.51
C LEU A 29 -11.95 -2.49 -4.58
N PHE A 30 -10.66 -2.80 -4.63
CA PHE A 30 -9.63 -1.80 -4.86
C PHE A 30 -9.62 -1.34 -6.31
N THR A 31 -9.35 -0.05 -6.52
CA THR A 31 -9.09 0.49 -7.85
C THR A 31 -7.62 0.21 -8.18
N HIS A 32 -7.37 -0.69 -9.12
CA HIS A 32 -6.02 -1.03 -9.56
C HIS A 32 -5.96 -1.21 -11.07
N SER A 33 -4.75 -1.18 -11.60
CA SER A 33 -4.41 -1.44 -13.01
C SER A 33 -2.99 -1.99 -13.06
N HIS A 34 -2.53 -2.41 -14.24
CA HIS A 34 -1.20 -3.02 -14.42
C HIS A 34 -0.01 -2.16 -13.96
N THR A 35 -0.18 -0.84 -13.82
CA THR A 35 0.92 0.08 -13.50
C THR A 35 0.70 0.88 -12.22
N GLN A 36 -0.51 0.79 -11.64
CA GLN A 36 -0.88 1.59 -10.49
C GLN A 36 -1.98 0.95 -9.66
N TRP A 37 -1.87 1.08 -8.34
CA TRP A 37 -2.87 0.67 -7.37
C TRP A 37 -3.26 1.85 -6.50
N GLN A 38 -4.54 2.21 -6.52
CA GLN A 38 -5.13 3.27 -5.71
C GLN A 38 -5.77 2.71 -4.45
N PHE A 39 -5.54 3.38 -3.32
CA PHE A 39 -6.09 2.99 -2.04
C PHE A 39 -6.22 4.17 -1.09
N GLU A 40 -7.16 4.06 -0.15
CA GLU A 40 -7.22 4.91 1.03
C GLU A 40 -6.55 4.18 2.20
N LEU A 41 -5.90 4.91 3.09
CA LEU A 41 -5.18 4.31 4.22
C LEU A 41 -6.07 3.42 5.12
N PRO A 42 -7.32 3.79 5.49
CA PRO A 42 -8.19 2.91 6.27
C PRO A 42 -8.51 1.60 5.54
N LYS A 43 -8.76 1.67 4.23
CA LYS A 43 -9.10 0.51 3.42
C LYS A 43 -7.91 -0.43 3.26
N LEU A 44 -6.72 0.12 3.03
CA LEU A 44 -5.47 -0.65 3.00
C LEU A 44 -5.21 -1.33 4.35
N HIS A 45 -5.41 -0.62 5.45
CA HIS A 45 -5.23 -1.17 6.79
C HIS A 45 -6.16 -2.37 7.04
N GLN A 46 -7.44 -2.24 6.71
CA GLN A 46 -8.41 -3.33 6.83
C GLN A 46 -8.03 -4.53 5.96
N PHE A 47 -7.63 -4.28 4.71
CA PHE A 47 -7.16 -5.33 3.80
C PHE A 47 -6.00 -6.14 4.40
N LEU A 48 -5.01 -5.46 4.99
CA LEU A 48 -3.85 -6.14 5.60
C LEU A 48 -4.21 -6.92 6.87
N LEU A 49 -5.30 -6.56 7.56
CA LEU A 49 -5.87 -7.36 8.65
C LEU A 49 -6.58 -8.61 8.11
N ASP A 50 -7.40 -8.45 7.07
CA ASP A 50 -8.18 -9.52 6.47
C ASP A 50 -7.28 -10.57 5.78
N THR A 51 -6.16 -10.16 5.20
CA THR A 51 -5.14 -11.09 4.65
C THR A 51 -4.30 -11.78 5.74
N ALA A 52 -4.66 -11.61 7.02
CA ALA A 52 -4.04 -12.26 8.18
C ALA A 52 -2.52 -12.09 8.25
N LEU A 53 -2.01 -10.92 7.84
CA LEU A 53 -0.58 -10.64 7.95
C LEU A 53 -0.21 -10.60 9.45
N PRO A 54 0.69 -11.48 9.91
CA PRO A 54 0.90 -11.75 11.34
C PRO A 54 1.49 -10.58 12.12
N SER A 55 1.79 -9.45 11.47
CA SER A 55 2.36 -8.25 12.09
C SER A 55 1.59 -6.97 11.78
N THR A 56 0.37 -7.07 11.23
CA THR A 56 -0.47 -5.87 11.01
C THR A 56 -0.89 -5.27 12.35
N PRO A 57 -0.60 -3.98 12.61
CA PRO A 57 -1.09 -3.32 13.82
C PRO A 57 -2.60 -3.41 13.85
N VAL A 58 -3.19 -3.91 14.93
CA VAL A 58 -4.66 -3.94 15.05
C VAL A 58 -5.24 -2.51 15.07
N ASN A 59 -4.45 -1.54 15.53
CA ASN A 59 -4.87 -0.16 15.65
C ASN A 59 -4.47 0.69 14.43
N TYR A 60 -5.47 1.32 13.81
CA TYR A 60 -5.29 2.25 12.70
C TYR A 60 -4.38 3.45 13.03
N LYS A 61 -4.36 3.92 14.29
CA LYS A 61 -3.48 5.01 14.71
C LYS A 61 -2.01 4.61 14.65
N GLU A 62 -1.69 3.39 15.07
CA GLU A 62 -0.34 2.84 15.02
C GLU A 62 0.09 2.57 13.59
N PHE A 63 -0.83 2.06 12.75
CA PHE A 63 -0.62 1.92 11.31
C PHE A 63 -0.18 3.25 10.66
N ARG A 64 -0.94 4.33 10.87
CA ARG A 64 -0.58 5.65 10.32
C ARG A 64 0.75 6.14 10.86
N HIS A 65 0.97 6.03 12.17
CA HIS A 65 2.23 6.49 12.77
C HIS A 65 3.42 5.75 12.15
N TRP A 66 3.32 4.44 11.95
CA TRP A 66 4.34 3.67 11.27
C TRP A 66 4.51 4.10 9.82
N LEU A 67 3.42 4.21 9.06
CA LEU A 67 3.48 4.55 7.63
C LEU A 67 4.20 5.88 7.39
N PHE A 68 3.93 6.90 8.22
CA PHE A 68 4.56 8.22 8.09
C PHE A 68 5.97 8.32 8.69
N ASN A 69 6.32 7.48 9.67
CA ASN A 69 7.66 7.49 10.28
C ASN A 69 8.60 6.43 9.68
N SER A 70 8.15 5.66 8.69
CA SER A 70 8.95 4.62 8.06
C SER A 70 9.53 5.08 6.73
N PRO A 71 10.70 4.55 6.33
CA PRO A 71 11.29 4.81 5.03
C PRO A 71 10.58 4.04 3.90
N ILE A 72 9.24 3.92 3.92
CA ILE A 72 8.48 3.11 2.95
C ILE A 72 8.75 3.58 1.52
N ASN A 73 8.67 4.89 1.26
CA ASN A 73 8.96 5.42 -0.06
C ASN A 73 10.43 5.21 -0.47
N GLN A 74 11.39 5.26 0.46
CA GLN A 74 12.79 4.96 0.15
C GLN A 74 12.98 3.49 -0.25
N ARG A 75 12.26 2.56 0.40
CA ARG A 75 12.33 1.13 0.05
C ARG A 75 11.57 0.80 -1.23
N LEU A 76 10.50 1.54 -1.54
CA LEU A 76 9.82 1.42 -2.82
C LEU A 76 10.67 2.00 -3.95
N ASP A 77 11.44 3.05 -3.70
CA ASP A 77 12.39 3.64 -4.65
C ASP A 77 13.42 2.61 -5.12
N GLU A 78 13.93 1.77 -4.20
CA GLU A 78 14.80 0.62 -4.52
C GLU A 78 14.12 -0.41 -5.45
N LEU A 79 12.79 -0.45 -5.45
CA LEU A 79 11.96 -1.31 -6.32
C LEU A 79 11.46 -0.57 -7.58
N GLY A 80 11.91 0.67 -7.81
CA GLY A 80 11.45 1.51 -8.93
C GLY A 80 9.98 1.92 -8.82
N ALA A 81 9.46 2.05 -7.59
CA ALA A 81 8.08 2.39 -7.30
C ALA A 81 7.98 3.50 -6.24
N GLU A 82 6.81 4.12 -6.14
CA GLU A 82 6.54 5.12 -5.11
C GLU A 82 5.08 5.09 -4.67
N ILE A 83 4.82 5.52 -3.43
CA ILE A 83 3.48 5.93 -3.01
C ILE A 83 3.39 7.45 -3.10
N ALA A 84 2.48 7.90 -3.94
CA ALA A 84 2.15 9.31 -4.11
C ALA A 84 0.71 9.60 -3.64
N ILE A 85 0.44 10.86 -3.33
CA ILE A 85 -0.93 11.32 -3.10
C ILE A 85 -1.59 11.53 -4.46
N HIS A 86 -2.68 10.81 -4.72
CA HIS A 86 -3.46 10.95 -5.95
C HIS A 86 -4.54 12.04 -5.81
N ASN A 87 -5.28 12.03 -4.70
CA ASN A 87 -6.32 13.01 -4.42
C ASN A 87 -6.27 13.42 -2.95
N ASN A 88 -5.85 14.66 -2.69
CA ASN A 88 -5.78 15.21 -1.34
C ASN A 88 -7.12 15.86 -0.97
N GLN A 89 -7.87 15.21 -0.08
CA GLN A 89 -9.16 15.74 0.41
C GLN A 89 -9.03 16.50 1.74
N HIS A 90 -7.83 16.98 2.10
CA HIS A 90 -7.52 17.65 3.38
C HIS A 90 -7.73 16.79 4.64
N ASN A 91 -8.25 15.55 4.50
CA ASN A 91 -8.31 14.52 5.53
C ASN A 91 -7.53 13.30 5.04
N VAL A 92 -6.52 12.89 5.81
CA VAL A 92 -5.65 11.74 5.50
C VAL A 92 -6.44 10.43 5.32
N ASN A 93 -7.58 10.29 6.01
CA ASN A 93 -8.42 9.11 5.89
C ASN A 93 -9.24 9.08 4.60
N LEU A 94 -9.47 10.25 3.99
CA LEU A 94 -10.19 10.43 2.72
C LEU A 94 -9.22 10.69 1.56
N THR A 95 -7.92 10.74 1.85
CA THR A 95 -6.89 10.95 0.85
C THR A 95 -6.66 9.66 0.11
N THR A 96 -6.80 9.73 -1.22
CA THR A 96 -6.48 8.61 -2.09
C THR A 96 -4.98 8.63 -2.37
N TYR A 97 -4.32 7.55 -2.00
CA TYR A 97 -2.92 7.27 -2.32
C TYR A 97 -2.85 6.38 -3.54
N ILE A 98 -1.72 6.45 -4.24
CA ILE A 98 -1.43 5.60 -5.38
C ILE A 98 -0.04 5.03 -5.27
N LEU A 99 0.06 3.70 -5.30
CA LEU A 99 1.30 2.99 -5.58
C LEU A 99 1.46 2.93 -7.09
N ARG A 100 2.59 3.38 -7.62
CA ARG A 100 2.89 3.31 -9.05
C ARG A 100 4.37 3.08 -9.29
N TYR A 101 4.70 2.58 -10.48
CA TYR A 101 6.07 2.62 -10.96
C TYR A 101 6.56 4.07 -11.07
N GLN A 102 7.78 4.32 -10.58
CA GLN A 102 8.47 5.56 -10.88
C GLN A 102 8.85 5.52 -12.35
N GLN A 103 8.40 6.51 -13.12
CA GLN A 103 8.90 6.66 -14.48
C GLN A 103 10.38 7.07 -14.41
N PRO A 104 11.26 6.47 -15.23
CA PRO A 104 12.64 6.91 -15.30
C PRO A 104 12.65 8.39 -15.71
N LYS A 105 13.39 9.18 -14.93
CA LYS A 105 13.54 10.63 -15.10
C LYS A 105 14.47 10.97 -16.25
#